data_AF-A0AAD4LI45-F1
#
_entry.id   AF-A0AAD4LI45-F1
#
_cell.length_a   1.000
_cell.length_b   1.000
_cell.length_c   1.000
_cell.angle_alpha   90.00
_cell.angle_beta   90.00
_cell.angle_gamma   90.00
#
_symmetry.space_group_name_H-M   'P 1'
#
loop_
_entity.id
_entity.type
_entity.pdbx_description
1 polymer ?
#
loop_
_entity_poly.entity_id
_entity_poly.type
_entity_poly.pdbx_seq_one_letter_code
_entity_poly.pdbx_strand_id
1 'polypeptide(L)'
;MASTQDMEHHQMTLNSPGPLGSENSGIQPDTQITDPQGRQPQLICVEVTVLRAHNVPHIKHRFGGKTRFYVTIAYQTTKKKTEGVQIEGQTVQWDQKLDAFKFFVLPPSSSLTLSLYAKSLARSDILIGKYEIPVEPQINVPFVLSNGDGQAGQSTEAVTLYLTISVSMNEARPILPTDLVVTQAPLDPCTCILSACTLCVSVLSRLAF
;
A
#
# COMPACT_ATOMS: atom_id res chain seq x y z
N MET A 1 25.38 -7.70 -54.79
CA MET A 1 25.78 -6.31 -54.49
C MET A 1 25.11 -5.94 -53.18
N ALA A 2 25.72 -6.29 -52.04
CA ALA A 2 26.77 -5.55 -51.35
C ALA A 2 26.26 -4.19 -50.82
N SER A 3 25.97 -4.11 -49.52
CA SER A 3 26.56 -3.10 -48.65
C SER A 3 26.29 -3.47 -47.19
N THR A 4 27.35 -3.89 -46.52
CA THR A 4 27.47 -4.09 -45.07
C THR A 4 27.88 -2.74 -44.49
N GLN A 5 27.18 -2.26 -43.45
CA GLN A 5 27.62 -1.07 -42.73
C GLN A 5 27.82 -1.42 -41.25
N ASP A 6 29.10 -1.58 -40.92
CA ASP A 6 29.70 -1.51 -39.59
C ASP A 6 29.39 -0.17 -38.92
N MET A 7 29.11 -0.20 -37.61
CA MET A 7 29.40 0.91 -36.71
C MET A 7 29.68 0.41 -35.29
N GLU A 8 30.98 0.28 -35.02
CA GLU A 8 31.73 0.84 -33.89
C GLU A 8 31.18 0.75 -32.44
N HIS A 9 31.84 -0.14 -31.70
CA HIS A 9 32.50 0.11 -30.41
C HIS A 9 32.10 1.36 -29.62
N HIS A 10 31.49 1.15 -28.44
CA HIS A 10 31.68 2.01 -27.29
C HIS A 10 32.09 1.18 -26.06
N GLN A 11 33.03 1.78 -25.33
CA GLN A 11 33.98 1.17 -24.42
C GLN A 11 33.38 0.70 -23.10
N MET A 12 34.04 -0.30 -22.53
CA MET A 12 33.91 -0.70 -21.13
C MET A 12 34.51 0.41 -20.24
N THR A 13 33.74 0.94 -19.30
CA THR A 13 34.27 1.70 -18.16
C THR A 13 34.24 0.80 -16.93
N LEU A 14 35.41 0.22 -16.61
CA LEU A 14 35.68 -0.40 -15.32
C LEU A 14 35.83 0.72 -14.28
N ASN A 15 34.87 0.86 -13.37
CA ASN A 15 35.01 1.71 -12.20
C ASN A 15 35.58 0.90 -11.03
N SER A 16 36.71 1.38 -10.53
CA SER A 16 37.55 0.83 -9.48
C SER A 16 36.85 0.64 -8.12
N PRO A 17 37.35 -0.30 -7.29
CA PRO A 17 36.89 -0.48 -5.91
C PRO A 17 37.41 0.66 -5.01
N GLY A 18 36.48 1.36 -4.36
CA GLY A 18 36.76 2.38 -3.35
C GLY A 18 37.08 1.79 -1.97
N PRO A 19 37.76 2.57 -1.10
CA PRO A 19 38.39 2.08 0.12
C PRO A 19 37.37 1.76 1.24
N LEU A 20 37.67 0.71 2.00
CA LEU A 20 37.00 0.33 3.24
C LEU A 20 37.27 1.39 4.32
N GLY A 21 36.37 2.36 4.42
CA GLY A 21 36.23 3.25 5.57
C GLY A 21 35.55 2.51 6.71
N SER A 22 36.29 2.25 7.78
CA SER A 22 35.77 1.72 9.03
C SER A 22 35.03 2.85 9.75
N GLU A 23 33.70 2.91 9.61
CA GLU A 23 32.86 3.83 10.37
C GLU A 23 32.50 3.21 11.72
N ASN A 24 32.91 3.92 12.77
CA ASN A 24 32.58 3.70 14.17
C ASN A 24 31.07 3.58 14.35
N SER A 25 30.61 2.40 14.79
CA SER A 25 29.28 2.19 15.37
C SER A 25 29.15 2.93 16.70
N GLY A 26 28.94 4.24 16.64
CA GLY A 26 28.36 5.00 17.74
C GLY A 26 26.91 4.58 17.90
N ILE A 27 26.62 3.82 18.95
CA ILE A 27 25.25 3.48 19.36
C ILE A 27 24.57 4.79 19.77
N GLN A 28 23.84 5.38 18.83
CA GLN A 28 23.06 6.58 19.06
C GLN A 28 21.78 6.17 19.79
N PRO A 29 21.50 6.70 21.00
CA PRO A 29 20.33 6.31 21.78
C PRO A 29 19.05 6.65 21.00
N ASP A 30 18.10 5.71 21.06
CA ASP A 30 16.78 5.77 20.46
C ASP A 30 16.17 7.17 20.59
N THR A 31 16.20 7.91 19.47
CA THR A 31 15.58 9.22 19.40
C THR A 31 14.08 8.99 19.39
N GLN A 32 13.44 9.13 20.56
CA GLN A 32 11.99 9.20 20.65
C GLN A 32 11.54 10.42 19.85
N ILE A 33 10.99 10.17 18.66
CA ILE A 33 10.39 11.19 17.80
C ILE A 33 9.14 11.70 18.52
N THR A 34 9.35 12.73 19.34
CA THR A 34 8.26 13.45 19.99
C THR A 34 7.79 14.49 18.97
N ASP A 35 6.57 14.32 18.46
CA ASP A 35 5.93 15.32 17.60
C ASP A 35 5.96 16.68 18.33
N PRO A 36 6.55 17.74 17.74
CA PRO A 36 6.65 19.06 18.39
C PRO A 36 5.29 19.66 18.76
N GLN A 37 4.17 19.14 18.23
CA GLN A 37 2.83 19.59 18.58
C GLN A 37 2.16 18.80 19.70
N GLY A 38 2.79 17.75 20.24
CA GLY A 38 2.25 16.95 21.35
C GLY A 38 0.88 16.33 21.03
N ARG A 39 0.52 16.15 19.76
CA ARG A 39 -0.77 15.60 19.36
C ARG A 39 -0.78 14.10 19.62
N GLN A 40 -1.76 13.65 20.37
CA GLN A 40 -1.95 12.22 20.59
C GLN A 40 -2.42 11.54 19.28
N PRO A 41 -1.91 10.33 18.98
CA PRO A 41 -2.42 9.53 17.87
C PRO A 41 -3.92 9.29 18.02
N GLN A 42 -4.69 9.50 16.96
CA GLN A 42 -6.13 9.23 16.96
C GLN A 42 -6.40 7.89 16.28
N LEU A 43 -7.20 7.03 16.92
CA LEU A 43 -7.67 5.80 16.29
C LEU A 43 -8.83 6.15 15.35
N ILE A 44 -8.59 5.98 14.05
CA ILE A 44 -9.59 6.18 13.01
C ILE A 44 -10.04 4.82 12.48
N CYS A 45 -11.36 4.69 12.32
CA CYS A 45 -12.00 3.57 11.68
C CYS A 45 -12.57 4.04 10.34
N VAL A 46 -12.12 3.43 9.25
CA VAL A 46 -12.59 3.73 7.90
C VAL A 46 -13.32 2.52 7.35
N GLU A 47 -14.62 2.67 7.10
CA GLU A 47 -15.42 1.70 6.38
C GLU A 47 -15.57 2.15 4.93
N VAL A 48 -15.39 1.23 3.98
CA VAL A 48 -15.53 1.56 2.55
C VAL A 48 -16.46 0.57 1.87
N THR A 49 -17.39 1.11 1.07
CA THR A 49 -18.24 0.33 0.19
C THR A 49 -17.94 0.71 -1.25
N VAL A 50 -17.51 -0.25 -2.06
CA VAL A 50 -17.23 -0.07 -3.49
C VAL A 50 -18.50 -0.40 -4.26
N LEU A 51 -19.07 0.59 -4.93
CA LEU A 51 -20.36 0.44 -5.62
C LEU A 51 -20.14 -0.02 -7.06
N ARG A 52 -19.52 0.83 -7.88
CA ARG A 52 -19.36 0.57 -9.32
C ARG A 52 -18.27 1.44 -9.96
N ALA A 53 -17.83 1.07 -11.15
CA ALA A 53 -16.97 1.87 -12.02
C ALA A 53 -17.62 2.04 -13.40
N HIS A 54 -17.47 3.23 -13.99
CA HIS A 54 -17.94 3.59 -15.32
C HIS A 54 -16.77 3.92 -16.25
N ASN A 55 -17.02 3.80 -17.56
CA ASN A 55 -16.04 4.01 -18.64
C ASN A 55 -14.81 3.10 -18.49
N VAL A 56 -15.00 1.90 -17.97
CA VAL A 56 -13.90 0.94 -17.77
C VAL A 56 -13.41 0.47 -19.15
N PRO A 57 -12.10 0.52 -19.43
CA PRO A 57 -11.58 0.18 -20.75
C PRO A 57 -11.81 -1.29 -21.09
N HIS A 58 -12.13 -1.54 -22.36
CA HIS A 58 -12.33 -2.90 -22.85
C HIS A 58 -10.99 -3.59 -23.09
N ILE A 59 -10.55 -4.38 -22.12
CA ILE A 59 -9.29 -5.14 -22.19
C ILE A 59 -9.57 -6.52 -22.79
N LYS A 60 -9.06 -6.74 -24.00
CA LYS A 60 -9.15 -8.04 -24.70
C LYS A 60 -8.11 -9.01 -24.16
N HIS A 61 -8.55 -10.19 -23.72
CA HIS A 61 -7.66 -11.29 -23.41
C HIS A 61 -7.34 -12.10 -24.69
N ARG A 62 -6.10 -12.56 -24.86
CA ARG A 62 -5.69 -13.37 -26.04
C ARG A 62 -6.52 -14.63 -26.23
N PHE A 63 -7.05 -15.19 -25.13
CA PHE A 63 -7.77 -16.45 -25.10
C PHE A 63 -9.30 -16.31 -24.98
N GLY A 64 -9.87 -15.15 -25.33
CA GLY A 64 -11.32 -14.94 -25.38
C GLY A 64 -12.06 -14.96 -24.03
N GLY A 65 -11.34 -15.16 -22.91
CA GLY A 65 -11.92 -15.07 -21.57
C GLY A 65 -12.37 -13.66 -21.21
N LYS A 66 -13.47 -13.56 -20.46
CA LYS A 66 -13.96 -12.29 -19.91
C LYS A 66 -13.00 -11.79 -18.82
N THR A 67 -12.50 -10.58 -18.98
CA THR A 67 -11.65 -9.89 -17.99
C THR A 67 -12.46 -9.61 -16.71
N ARG A 68 -11.84 -9.84 -15.55
CA ARG A 68 -12.40 -9.50 -14.24
C ARG A 68 -11.69 -8.28 -13.69
N PHE A 69 -12.42 -7.43 -12.99
CA PHE A 69 -11.91 -6.20 -12.39
C PHE A 69 -12.08 -6.23 -10.88
N TYR A 70 -11.15 -5.62 -10.17
CA TYR A 70 -11.24 -5.48 -8.72
C TYR A 70 -10.63 -4.14 -8.29
N VAL A 71 -11.10 -3.64 -7.16
CA VAL A 71 -10.60 -2.42 -6.53
C VAL A 71 -9.76 -2.79 -5.32
N THR A 72 -8.66 -2.08 -5.10
CA THR A 72 -7.91 -2.15 -3.85
C THR A 72 -7.90 -0.82 -3.15
N ILE A 73 -7.93 -0.89 -1.83
CA ILE A 73 -7.75 0.26 -0.94
C ILE A 73 -6.55 -0.04 -0.06
N ALA A 74 -5.58 0.87 -0.06
CA ALA A 74 -4.37 0.74 0.71
C ALA A 74 -4.17 1.96 1.62
N TYR A 75 -3.74 1.70 2.84
CA TYR A 75 -3.30 2.68 3.82
C TYR A 75 -2.06 2.14 4.52
N GLN A 76 -0.93 2.83 4.36
CA GLN A 76 0.37 2.36 4.87
C GLN A 76 0.64 0.89 4.44
N THR A 77 0.76 -0.03 5.40
CA THR A 77 1.00 -1.47 5.20
C THR A 77 -0.28 -2.29 5.03
N THR A 78 -1.45 -1.69 5.28
CA THR A 78 -2.74 -2.38 5.21
C THR A 78 -3.33 -2.23 3.82
N LYS A 79 -3.75 -3.35 3.21
CA LYS A 79 -4.40 -3.38 1.90
C LYS A 79 -5.62 -4.30 1.94
N LYS A 80 -6.75 -3.83 1.43
CA LYS A 80 -7.93 -4.67 1.17
C LYS A 80 -8.32 -4.60 -0.30
N LYS A 81 -9.07 -5.61 -0.75
CA LYS A 81 -9.50 -5.74 -2.13
C LYS A 81 -10.93 -6.26 -2.23
N THR A 82 -11.64 -5.84 -3.25
CA THR A 82 -12.94 -6.41 -3.62
C THR A 82 -12.75 -7.77 -4.30
N GLU A 83 -13.86 -8.47 -4.52
CA GLU A 83 -13.90 -9.59 -5.45
C GLU A 83 -13.69 -9.13 -6.90
N GLY A 84 -13.26 -10.09 -7.73
CA GLY A 84 -13.08 -9.86 -9.15
C GLY A 84 -14.40 -10.04 -9.90
N VAL A 85 -14.96 -8.95 -10.42
CA VAL A 85 -16.26 -8.94 -11.12
C VAL A 85 -16.05 -8.74 -12.63
N GLN A 86 -16.89 -9.38 -13.46
CA GLN A 86 -16.85 -9.20 -14.91
C GLN A 86 -17.46 -7.85 -15.32
N ILE A 87 -16.99 -7.29 -16.42
CA ILE A 87 -17.55 -6.07 -16.99
C ILE A 87 -18.83 -6.36 -17.79
N GLU A 88 -19.81 -5.46 -17.68
CA GLU A 88 -21.02 -5.41 -18.50
C GLU A 88 -21.05 -4.07 -19.25
N GLY A 89 -20.86 -4.12 -20.57
CA GLY A 89 -20.62 -2.91 -21.36
C GLY A 89 -19.31 -2.24 -20.95
N GLN A 90 -19.40 -1.02 -20.43
CA GLN A 90 -18.28 -0.25 -19.86
C GLN A 90 -18.41 -0.06 -18.34
N THR A 91 -19.29 -0.84 -17.69
CA THR A 91 -19.59 -0.73 -16.27
C THR A 91 -19.20 -1.99 -15.53
N VAL A 92 -18.63 -1.83 -14.33
CA VAL A 92 -18.40 -2.93 -13.39
C VAL A 92 -19.13 -2.57 -12.09
N GLN A 93 -19.94 -3.49 -11.57
CA GLN A 93 -20.73 -3.28 -10.35
C GLN A 93 -20.32 -4.28 -9.29
N TRP A 94 -19.92 -3.80 -8.12
CA TRP A 94 -19.48 -4.62 -6.98
C TRP A 94 -20.50 -4.65 -5.86
N ASP A 95 -21.08 -3.49 -5.51
CA ASP A 95 -21.93 -3.31 -4.31
C ASP A 95 -21.37 -4.01 -3.06
N GLN A 96 -20.04 -3.92 -2.90
CA GLN A 96 -19.29 -4.69 -1.91
C GLN A 96 -18.79 -3.79 -0.78
N LYS A 97 -19.19 -4.11 0.45
CA LYS A 97 -18.58 -3.54 1.66
C LYS A 97 -17.24 -4.22 1.92
N LEU A 98 -16.18 -3.43 2.02
CA LEU A 98 -14.89 -3.88 2.52
C LEU A 98 -14.86 -3.76 4.03
N ASP A 99 -14.31 -4.77 4.70
CA ASP A 99 -14.13 -4.76 6.16
C ASP A 99 -13.47 -3.45 6.61
N ALA A 100 -13.85 -2.95 7.79
CA ALA A 100 -13.31 -1.72 8.34
C ALA A 100 -11.77 -1.75 8.44
N PHE A 101 -11.14 -0.67 8.01
CA PHE A 101 -9.74 -0.36 8.27
C PHE A 101 -9.66 0.33 9.61
N LYS A 102 -8.90 -0.21 10.55
CA LYS A 102 -8.60 0.45 11.83
C LYS A 102 -7.15 0.84 11.82
N PHE A 103 -6.87 2.12 11.95
CA PHE A 103 -5.49 2.61 11.97
C PHE A 103 -5.34 3.83 12.86
N PHE A 104 -4.15 3.97 13.43
CA PHE A 104 -3.76 5.17 14.17
C PHE A 104 -3.26 6.21 13.17
N VAL A 105 -3.93 7.35 13.11
CA VAL A 105 -3.47 8.48 12.29
C VAL A 105 -2.65 9.40 13.16
N LEU A 106 -1.41 9.62 12.73
CA LEU A 106 -0.59 10.74 13.17
C LEU A 106 -0.85 11.90 12.18
N PRO A 107 -1.35 13.06 12.65
CA PRO A 107 -1.46 14.25 11.82
C PRO A 107 -0.10 14.65 11.23
N PRO A 108 -0.03 15.32 10.06
CA PRO A 108 -1.16 15.96 9.36
C PRO A 108 -1.53 15.37 7.98
N SER A 109 -0.85 14.34 7.47
CA SER A 109 -1.00 13.95 6.05
C SER A 109 -1.08 12.44 5.85
N SER A 110 -2.27 11.89 6.10
CA SER A 110 -2.60 10.50 5.79
C SER A 110 -3.52 10.44 4.58
N SER A 111 -3.15 9.65 3.56
CA SER A 111 -3.99 9.42 2.38
C SER A 111 -4.28 7.92 2.18
N LEU A 112 -5.49 7.61 1.71
CA LEU A 112 -5.87 6.31 1.20
C LEU A 112 -5.53 6.25 -0.28
N THR A 113 -4.86 5.18 -0.70
CA THR A 113 -4.69 4.88 -2.11
C THR A 113 -5.80 3.95 -2.59
N LEU A 114 -6.57 4.42 -3.56
CA LEU A 114 -7.50 3.61 -4.35
C LEU A 114 -6.88 3.25 -5.68
N SER A 115 -7.00 1.98 -6.06
CA SER A 115 -6.52 1.49 -7.34
C SER A 115 -7.54 0.53 -7.95
N LEU A 116 -7.84 0.71 -9.23
CA LEU A 116 -8.65 -0.21 -10.03
C LEU A 116 -7.73 -1.09 -10.88
N TYR A 117 -7.93 -2.40 -10.84
CA TYR A 117 -7.13 -3.36 -11.59
C TYR A 117 -7.99 -4.22 -12.51
N ALA A 118 -7.41 -4.62 -13.64
CA ALA A 118 -7.87 -5.75 -14.44
C ALA A 118 -7.03 -6.99 -14.12
N LYS A 119 -7.71 -8.08 -13.75
CA LYS A 119 -7.08 -9.35 -13.41
C LYS A 119 -6.51 -10.01 -14.65
N SER A 120 -5.24 -10.38 -14.60
CA SER A 120 -4.55 -11.11 -15.66
C SER A 120 -4.31 -12.56 -15.23
N LEU A 121 -4.47 -13.51 -16.15
CA LEU A 121 -4.20 -14.93 -15.86
C LEU A 121 -2.73 -15.32 -16.08
N ALA A 122 -2.05 -14.62 -16.98
CA ALA A 122 -0.72 -14.99 -17.46
C ALA A 122 0.39 -14.01 -17.06
N ARG A 123 0.03 -12.87 -16.45
CA ARG A 123 0.94 -11.78 -16.09
C ARG A 123 0.49 -11.14 -14.78
N SER A 124 1.25 -10.14 -14.33
CA SER A 124 0.79 -9.19 -13.33
C SER A 124 -0.53 -8.54 -13.74
N ASP A 125 -1.35 -8.21 -12.75
CA ASP A 125 -2.59 -7.48 -12.94
C ASP A 125 -2.31 -6.08 -13.50
N ILE A 126 -3.22 -5.58 -14.36
CA ILE A 126 -3.05 -4.33 -15.08
C ILE A 126 -3.68 -3.21 -14.26
N LEU A 127 -2.91 -2.18 -13.89
CA LEU A 127 -3.43 -1.00 -13.21
C LEU A 127 -4.20 -0.14 -14.20
N ILE A 128 -5.51 0.00 -13.97
CA ILE A 128 -6.39 0.83 -14.81
C ILE A 128 -6.27 2.29 -14.41
N GLY A 129 -6.39 2.54 -13.12
CA GLY A 129 -6.25 3.89 -12.60
C GLY A 129 -6.07 3.91 -11.10
N LYS A 130 -5.58 5.06 -10.62
CA LYS A 130 -5.26 5.32 -9.22
C LYS A 130 -5.91 6.63 -8.77
N TYR A 131 -6.26 6.72 -7.49
CA TYR A 131 -6.65 7.96 -6.85
C TYR A 131 -6.15 7.99 -5.40
N GLU A 132 -5.73 9.15 -4.92
CA GLU A 132 -5.30 9.34 -3.53
C GLU A 132 -6.33 10.20 -2.80
N ILE A 133 -6.99 9.63 -1.80
CA ILE A 133 -8.00 10.31 -0.99
C ILE A 133 -7.34 10.80 0.30
N PRO A 134 -7.37 12.10 0.62
CA PRO A 134 -6.98 12.55 1.95
C PRO A 134 -7.93 11.96 2.99
N VAL A 135 -7.40 11.46 4.12
CA VAL A 135 -8.21 10.96 5.23
C VAL A 135 -8.84 12.15 5.97
N GLU A 136 -9.83 12.74 5.33
CA GLU A 136 -10.74 13.74 5.88
C GLU A 136 -12.15 13.13 5.92
N PRO A 137 -13.03 13.56 6.83
CA PRO A 137 -14.42 13.12 6.84
C PRO A 137 -15.14 13.60 5.57
N GLN A 138 -15.06 12.83 4.49
CA GLN A 138 -15.69 13.15 3.20
C GLN A 138 -16.96 12.34 2.96
N ILE A 139 -17.89 12.97 2.25
CA ILE A 139 -19.25 12.49 1.96
C ILE A 139 -19.30 12.04 0.49
N ASN A 140 -19.60 10.76 0.24
CA ASN A 140 -20.07 10.14 -1.01
C ASN A 140 -19.83 10.93 -2.33
N VAL A 141 -18.57 11.02 -2.79
CA VAL A 141 -18.21 11.72 -4.04
C VAL A 141 -17.80 10.67 -5.12
N PRO A 142 -18.12 10.87 -6.40
CA PRO A 142 -17.49 10.10 -7.48
C PRO A 142 -16.00 10.44 -7.62
N PHE A 143 -15.16 9.43 -7.83
CA PHE A 143 -13.72 9.57 -7.98
C PHE A 143 -13.30 9.34 -9.42
N VAL A 144 -12.74 10.37 -10.05
CA VAL A 144 -12.13 10.25 -11.37
C VAL A 144 -10.73 9.69 -11.19
N LEU A 145 -10.49 8.48 -11.70
CA LEU A 145 -9.20 7.84 -11.59
C LEU A 145 -8.23 8.47 -12.60
N SER A 146 -7.00 8.74 -12.17
CA SER A 146 -5.93 9.04 -13.12
C SER A 146 -5.56 7.76 -13.85
N ASN A 147 -5.28 7.87 -15.15
CA ASN A 147 -4.76 6.74 -15.93
C ASN A 147 -3.52 6.18 -15.22
N GLY A 148 -3.46 4.85 -15.13
CA GLY A 148 -2.35 4.15 -14.49
C GLY A 148 -1.02 4.30 -15.24
N ASP A 149 -0.24 3.23 -15.25
CA ASP A 149 1.04 3.11 -15.97
C ASP A 149 0.94 3.15 -17.52
N GLY A 150 -0.21 3.59 -18.05
CA GLY A 150 -0.48 3.61 -19.48
C GLY A 150 -0.73 2.24 -20.11
N GLN A 151 -0.75 1.14 -19.33
CA GLN A 151 -0.95 -0.20 -19.88
C GLN A 151 -2.42 -0.58 -20.09
N ALA A 152 -3.35 0.18 -19.51
CA ALA A 152 -4.79 -0.11 -19.51
C ALA A 152 -5.51 0.06 -20.87
N GLY A 153 -4.76 0.17 -21.97
CA GLY A 153 -5.29 0.43 -23.31
C GLY A 153 -5.48 1.92 -23.60
N GLN A 154 -5.67 2.25 -24.87
CA GLN A 154 -5.75 3.62 -25.40
C GLN A 154 -7.07 4.35 -25.06
N SER A 155 -7.76 4.00 -23.98
CA SER A 155 -9.00 4.70 -23.63
C SER A 155 -8.71 6.15 -23.32
N THR A 156 -9.33 7.05 -24.09
CA THR A 156 -9.26 8.50 -23.87
C THR A 156 -10.26 8.98 -22.82
N GLU A 157 -11.24 8.14 -22.48
CA GLU A 157 -12.26 8.45 -21.47
C GLU A 157 -11.75 8.19 -20.06
N ALA A 158 -12.05 9.13 -19.15
CA ALA A 158 -11.69 8.99 -17.75
C ALA A 158 -12.61 7.99 -17.05
N VAL A 159 -11.99 7.07 -16.30
CA VAL A 159 -12.71 6.07 -15.50
C VAL A 159 -13.26 6.73 -14.24
N THR A 160 -14.56 6.56 -13.99
CA THR A 160 -15.21 7.10 -12.78
C THR A 160 -15.58 5.98 -11.83
N LEU A 161 -15.00 6.01 -10.63
CA LEU A 161 -15.25 5.05 -9.56
C LEU A 161 -16.23 5.65 -8.52
N TYR A 162 -17.27 4.89 -8.20
CA TYR A 162 -18.30 5.26 -7.21
C TYR A 162 -18.11 4.42 -5.96
N LEU A 163 -17.91 5.07 -4.82
CA LEU A 163 -17.73 4.41 -3.54
C LEU A 163 -18.21 5.30 -2.40
N THR A 164 -18.55 4.69 -1.28
CA THR A 164 -18.92 5.36 -0.03
C THR A 164 -17.85 5.11 1.01
N ILE A 165 -17.28 6.18 1.57
CA ILE A 165 -16.32 6.13 2.67
C ILE A 165 -17.02 6.68 3.91
N SER A 166 -16.97 5.92 4.99
CA SER A 166 -17.41 6.37 6.31
C SER A 166 -16.19 6.39 7.22
N VAL A 167 -15.85 7.58 7.71
CA VAL A 167 -14.76 7.78 8.66
C VAL A 167 -15.38 8.02 10.03
N SER A 168 -15.05 7.18 11.00
CA SER A 168 -15.39 7.40 12.40
C SER A 168 -14.13 7.51 13.25
N MET A 169 -14.10 8.51 14.11
CA MET A 169 -13.04 8.69 15.10
C MET A 169 -13.52 8.05 16.40
N ASN A 170 -12.71 7.14 16.95
CA ASN A 170 -12.99 6.67 18.29
C ASN A 170 -12.40 7.67 19.29
N GLU A 171 -13.26 8.39 20.00
CA GLU A 171 -12.84 9.31 21.07
C GLU A 171 -12.34 8.56 22.32
N ALA A 172 -12.49 7.23 22.37
CA ALA A 172 -11.92 6.45 23.44
C ALA A 172 -10.40 6.61 23.41
N ARG A 173 -9.87 7.35 24.39
CA ARG A 173 -8.45 7.47 24.65
C ARG A 173 -7.88 6.05 24.64
N PRO A 174 -6.85 5.76 23.84
CA PRO A 174 -6.17 4.49 23.97
C PRO A 174 -5.68 4.44 25.42
N ILE A 175 -6.26 3.55 26.22
CA ILE A 175 -5.72 3.22 27.52
C ILE A 175 -4.42 2.53 27.17
N LEU A 176 -3.34 3.31 27.14
CA LEU A 176 -2.01 2.77 26.95
C LEU A 176 -1.84 1.77 28.10
N PRO A 177 -1.63 0.47 27.82
CA PRO A 177 -1.42 -0.48 28.89
C PRO A 177 -0.25 0.04 29.72
N THR A 178 -0.55 0.39 30.97
CA THR A 178 0.41 1.02 31.90
C THR A 178 1.51 0.02 32.30
N ASP A 179 1.44 -1.22 31.80
CA ASP A 179 2.28 -2.35 32.18
C ASP A 179 3.62 -2.45 31.40
N LEU A 180 4.01 -1.42 30.65
CA LEU A 180 5.41 -1.23 30.23
C LEU A 180 6.11 -0.16 31.06
N VAL A 181 5.85 -0.11 32.36
CA VAL A 181 6.90 0.28 33.29
C VAL A 181 7.92 -0.85 33.24
N VAL A 182 8.91 -0.72 32.35
CA VAL A 182 10.19 -1.38 32.53
C VAL A 182 10.70 -0.86 33.86
N THR A 183 10.45 -1.59 34.94
CA THR A 183 11.19 -1.44 36.17
C THR A 183 12.63 -1.75 35.79
N GLN A 184 13.40 -0.72 35.44
CA GLN A 184 14.84 -0.80 35.36
C GLN A 184 15.29 -1.15 36.77
N ALA A 185 15.48 -2.44 37.03
CA ALA A 185 16.31 -2.86 38.13
C ALA A 185 17.67 -2.17 37.94
N PRO A 186 18.23 -1.52 38.96
CA PRO A 186 19.53 -0.88 38.86
C PRO A 186 20.54 -1.92 38.37
N LEU A 187 21.11 -1.67 37.19
CA LEU A 187 22.16 -2.50 36.62
C LEU A 187 23.38 -2.39 37.51
N ASP A 188 23.64 -3.45 38.27
CA ASP A 188 24.91 -3.72 38.91
C ASP A 188 25.96 -3.95 37.80
N PRO A 189 27.07 -3.20 37.73
CA PRO A 189 27.95 -3.14 36.56
C PRO A 189 28.85 -4.38 36.33
N CYS A 190 28.50 -5.55 36.88
CA CYS A 190 29.33 -6.76 36.79
C CYS A 190 28.52 -7.99 36.36
N THR A 191 27.92 -8.00 35.17
CA THR A 191 27.54 -9.27 34.52
C THR A 191 27.67 -9.17 33.01
N CYS A 192 28.83 -9.58 32.52
CA CYS A 192 28.99 -9.95 31.12
C CYS A 192 28.29 -11.30 30.89
N ILE A 193 27.82 -11.50 29.65
CA ILE A 193 27.66 -12.78 28.91
C ILE A 193 26.22 -13.35 28.77
N LEU A 194 25.77 -13.30 27.50
CA LEU A 194 24.89 -14.21 26.74
C LEU A 194 23.43 -14.42 27.20
N SER A 195 22.48 -13.76 26.52
CA SER A 195 21.14 -14.31 26.26
C SER A 195 20.58 -13.64 24.99
N ALA A 196 20.84 -14.23 23.82
CA ALA A 196 19.94 -15.12 23.10
C ALA A 196 18.78 -14.37 22.39
N CYS A 197 19.04 -14.03 21.14
CA CYS A 197 18.02 -13.74 20.12
C CYS A 197 17.02 -14.89 20.03
N THR A 198 15.81 -14.73 20.55
CA THR A 198 14.68 -15.58 20.16
C THR A 198 13.38 -14.81 20.36
N LEU A 199 12.93 -14.09 19.33
CA LEU A 199 11.53 -13.71 19.13
C LEU A 199 11.34 -13.17 17.71
N CYS A 200 11.55 -14.05 16.74
CA CYS A 200 10.97 -13.95 15.41
C CYS A 200 10.52 -15.35 15.01
N VAL A 201 9.39 -15.43 14.31
CA VAL A 201 8.72 -16.64 13.78
C VAL A 201 7.73 -17.30 14.75
N SER A 202 6.51 -16.77 14.85
CA SER A 202 5.32 -17.53 15.26
C SER A 202 3.98 -16.88 14.87
N VAL A 203 3.75 -16.47 13.60
CA VAL A 203 2.38 -16.37 13.05
C VAL A 203 2.40 -16.66 11.54
N LEU A 204 2.63 -17.93 11.17
CA LEU A 204 2.38 -18.41 9.81
C LEU A 204 2.15 -19.92 9.88
N SER A 205 0.95 -20.31 10.33
CA SER A 205 0.32 -21.62 10.07
C SER A 205 -1.03 -21.67 10.78
N ARG A 206 -2.12 -21.43 10.02
CA ARG A 206 -3.45 -22.02 10.22
C ARG A 206 -4.38 -21.59 9.08
N LEU A 207 -4.06 -22.09 7.88
CA LEU A 207 -5.03 -22.36 6.81
C LEU A 207 -4.65 -23.73 6.24
N ALA A 208 -5.30 -24.76 6.77
CA ALA A 208 -5.47 -26.06 6.14
C ALA A 208 -6.67 -26.72 6.82
N PHE A 209 -7.87 -26.37 6.37
CA PHE A 209 -9.05 -27.23 6.21
C PHE A 209 -10.01 -26.53 5.26
#